data_AF-A0A354V0M0-F1
#
_entry.id   AF-A0A354V0M0-F1
#
_cell.length_a   1.000
_cell.length_b   1.000
_cell.length_c   1.000
_cell.angle_alpha   90.00
_cell.angle_beta   90.00
_cell.angle_gamma   90.00
#
_symmetry.space_group_name_H-M   'P 1'
#
loop_
_entity.id
_entity.type
_entity.pdbx_description
1 polymer ?
#
loop_
_entity_poly.entity_id
_entity_poly.type
_entity_poly.pdbx_seq_one_letter_code
_entity_poly.pdbx_strand_id
1 'polypeptide(L)'
;MFLTRALRFSGFALFSGALVLASAISARAQLAAPAGPMEITTDTPEYCQELLLRVGNLVRLATAPVPREVTDLTSEGQRMCDHGQTRGGIMRVRSALMMLEKGGGTAYR
;
A
#
# COMPACT_ATOMS: atom_id res chain seq x y z
N MET A 1 -1.72 -14.96 -52.66
CA MET A 1 -3.04 -15.42 -52.19
C MET A 1 -3.96 -14.21 -52.20
N PHE A 2 -4.58 -13.97 -53.36
CA PHE A 2 -5.63 -12.98 -53.55
C PHE A 2 -6.90 -13.48 -52.85
N LEU A 3 -7.64 -12.64 -52.13
CA LEU A 3 -9.05 -12.42 -52.46
C LEU A 3 -9.64 -11.28 -51.62
N THR A 4 -9.76 -10.14 -52.29
CA THR A 4 -10.85 -9.18 -52.16
C THR A 4 -12.21 -9.86 -52.36
N ARG A 5 -13.23 -9.56 -51.54
CA ARG A 5 -14.55 -9.11 -52.02
C ARG A 5 -15.56 -8.89 -50.91
N ALA A 6 -15.98 -7.63 -50.85
CA ALA A 6 -17.38 -7.22 -50.89
C ALA A 6 -18.29 -7.78 -49.79
N LEU A 7 -18.40 -6.96 -48.74
CA LEU A 7 -19.70 -6.67 -48.15
C LEU A 7 -20.68 -6.31 -49.28
N ARG A 8 -21.79 -7.05 -49.38
CA ARG A 8 -23.15 -6.57 -49.63
C ARG A 8 -24.08 -7.74 -49.84
N PHE A 9 -25.16 -7.77 -49.07
CA PHE A 9 -26.57 -7.87 -49.51
C PHE A 9 -27.37 -8.05 -48.22
N SER A 10 -28.02 -6.99 -47.72
CA SER A 10 -29.38 -6.61 -48.09
C SER A 10 -30.38 -7.73 -47.80
N GLY A 11 -31.22 -7.50 -46.79
CA GLY A 11 -32.34 -8.36 -46.39
C GLY A 11 -32.85 -7.87 -45.04
N PHE A 12 -33.54 -6.74 -44.96
CA PHE A 12 -35.01 -6.71 -45.00
C PHE A 12 -35.64 -7.74 -44.06
N ALA A 13 -36.06 -7.29 -42.88
CA ALA A 13 -37.43 -7.44 -42.38
C ALA A 13 -37.44 -7.43 -40.84
N LEU A 14 -37.94 -6.32 -40.30
CA LEU A 14 -38.98 -6.30 -39.26
C LEU A 14 -39.04 -7.53 -38.35
N PHE A 15 -38.31 -7.49 -37.23
CA PHE A 15 -38.73 -8.19 -36.02
C PHE A 15 -38.77 -7.19 -34.87
N SER A 16 -39.98 -6.70 -34.62
CA SER A 16 -40.38 -6.03 -33.41
C SER A 16 -40.04 -6.89 -32.20
N GLY A 17 -39.52 -6.27 -31.16
CA GLY A 17 -39.67 -6.78 -29.80
C GLY A 17 -38.38 -7.14 -29.08
N ALA A 18 -38.22 -6.45 -27.96
CA ALA A 18 -37.57 -6.89 -26.74
C ALA A 18 -36.05 -6.74 -26.60
N LEU A 19 -35.72 -6.04 -25.51
CA LEU A 19 -34.53 -6.20 -24.69
C LEU A 19 -33.22 -5.60 -25.22
N VAL A 20 -33.15 -4.27 -25.12
CA VAL A 20 -31.87 -3.58 -24.91
C VAL A 20 -31.36 -3.95 -23.51
N LEU A 21 -30.67 -5.08 -23.39
CA LEU A 21 -29.80 -5.35 -22.24
C LEU A 21 -28.49 -4.62 -22.50
N ALA A 22 -28.44 -3.38 -22.02
CA ALA A 22 -27.27 -2.54 -21.99
C ALA A 22 -26.13 -3.29 -21.28
N SER A 23 -25.10 -3.62 -22.04
CA SER A 23 -23.84 -4.18 -21.54
C SER A 23 -23.30 -3.29 -20.43
N ALA A 24 -23.11 -3.89 -19.25
CA ALA A 24 -22.55 -3.27 -18.07
C ALA A 24 -21.19 -2.65 -18.38
N ILE A 25 -21.17 -1.33 -18.55
CA ILE A 25 -19.95 -0.53 -18.47
C ILE A 25 -19.56 -0.54 -16.99
N SER A 26 -18.66 -1.44 -16.61
CA SER A 26 -17.96 -1.39 -15.33
C SER A 26 -17.07 -0.15 -15.32
N ALA A 27 -17.68 1.01 -15.09
CA ALA A 27 -16.97 2.19 -14.63
C ALA A 27 -16.44 1.85 -13.24
N ARG A 28 -15.14 1.50 -13.18
CA ARG A 28 -14.40 1.45 -11.92
C ARG A 28 -14.53 2.82 -11.28
N ALA A 29 -15.43 2.93 -10.31
CA ALA A 29 -15.45 4.05 -9.38
C ALA A 29 -14.09 4.05 -8.67
N GLN A 30 -13.18 4.90 -9.17
CA GLN A 30 -12.04 5.35 -8.40
C GLN A 30 -12.64 6.16 -7.25
N LEU A 31 -12.95 5.49 -6.13
CA LEU A 31 -13.21 6.17 -4.88
C LEU A 31 -11.93 6.93 -4.55
N ALA A 32 -11.95 8.24 -4.82
CA ALA A 32 -11.01 9.17 -4.26
C ALA A 32 -11.08 9.02 -2.73
N ALA A 33 -10.06 8.39 -2.15
CA ALA A 33 -9.92 8.34 -0.71
C ALA A 33 -9.90 9.78 -0.18
N PRO A 34 -10.57 10.08 0.95
CA PRO A 34 -10.46 11.39 1.56
C PRO A 34 -8.98 11.68 1.81
N ALA A 35 -8.50 12.82 1.33
CA ALA A 35 -7.18 13.32 1.65
C ALA A 35 -7.14 13.54 3.17
N GLY A 36 -6.68 12.51 3.89
CA GLY A 36 -6.35 12.62 5.30
C GLY A 36 -5.36 13.76 5.52
N PRO A 37 -5.20 14.22 6.77
CA PRO A 37 -4.24 15.26 7.11
C PRO A 37 -2.90 14.98 6.42
N MET A 38 -2.40 15.99 5.68
CA MET A 38 -1.13 15.91 4.97
C MET A 38 -0.04 15.59 5.99
N GLU A 39 0.36 14.31 6.05
CA GLU A 39 1.43 13.88 6.91
C GLU A 39 2.72 14.41 6.27
N ILE A 40 3.30 15.43 6.91
CA ILE A 40 4.64 15.89 6.53
C ILE A 40 5.58 14.71 6.78
N THR A 41 6.01 14.08 5.69
CA THR A 41 7.03 13.02 5.72
C THR A 41 8.36 13.73 5.83
N THR A 42 8.81 13.95 7.06
CA THR A 42 10.15 14.47 7.30
C THR A 42 11.14 13.35 6.99
N ASP A 43 11.47 13.18 5.71
CA ASP A 43 12.45 12.20 5.24
C ASP A 43 13.88 12.71 5.50
N THR A 44 14.20 12.99 6.77
CA THR A 44 15.53 13.45 7.20
C THR A 44 16.29 12.34 7.92
N PRO A 45 17.63 12.29 7.77
CA PRO A 45 18.44 11.29 8.47
C PRO A 45 18.29 11.40 9.99
N GLU A 46 18.14 12.61 10.52
CA GLU A 46 17.89 12.86 11.95
C GLU A 46 16.59 12.18 12.40
N TYR A 47 15.52 12.33 11.63
CA TYR A 47 14.23 11.71 11.95
C TYR A 47 14.29 10.18 11.89
N CYS A 48 15.06 9.61 10.96
CA CYS A 48 15.29 8.16 10.98
C CYS A 48 15.97 7.71 12.28
N GLN A 49 16.98 8.45 12.75
CA GLN A 49 17.67 8.12 13.98
C GLN A 49 16.74 8.19 15.20
N GLU A 50 15.88 9.20 15.26
CA GLU A 50 14.83 9.33 16.29
C GLU A 50 13.89 8.12 16.31
N LEU A 51 13.45 7.65 15.13
CA LEU A 51 12.61 6.46 15.03
C LEU A 51 13.32 5.19 15.53
N LEU A 52 14.60 5.01 15.20
CA LEU A 52 15.41 3.87 15.67
C LEU A 52 15.55 3.89 17.20
N LEU A 53 15.83 5.06 17.78
CA LEU A 53 15.88 5.23 19.24
C LEU A 53 14.53 4.92 19.89
N ARG A 54 13.43 5.34 19.26
CA ARG A 54 12.08 5.05 19.75
C ARG A 54 11.77 3.56 19.75
N VAL A 55 12.13 2.84 18.69
CA VAL A 55 12.01 1.37 18.65
C VAL A 55 12.84 0.75 19.76
N GLY A 56 14.12 1.11 19.90
CA GLY A 56 15.00 0.57 20.94
C GLY A 56 14.46 0.78 22.35
N ASN A 57 13.84 1.93 22.62
CA ASN A 57 13.17 2.19 23.88
C ASN A 57 11.97 1.28 24.12
N LEU A 58 11.10 1.11 23.13
CA LEU A 58 9.94 0.21 23.25
C LEU A 58 10.37 -1.25 23.44
N VAL A 59 11.40 -1.70 22.71
CA VAL A 59 11.97 -3.05 22.87
C VAL A 59 12.52 -3.25 24.28
N ARG A 60 13.25 -2.27 24.82
CA ARG A 60 13.78 -2.34 26.20
C ARG A 60 12.69 -2.38 27.27
N LEU A 61 11.56 -1.73 27.01
CA LEU A 61 10.41 -1.70 27.93
C LEU A 61 9.46 -2.89 27.74
N ALA A 62 9.64 -3.70 26.70
CA ALA A 62 8.75 -4.83 26.42
C ALA A 62 8.90 -5.92 27.48
N THR A 63 7.78 -6.35 28.06
CA THR A 63 7.72 -7.37 29.12
C THR A 63 7.76 -8.80 28.57
N ALA A 64 7.62 -8.97 27.27
CA ALA A 64 7.60 -10.27 26.59
C ALA A 64 8.37 -10.18 25.27
N PRO A 65 8.70 -11.34 24.68
CA PRO A 65 9.62 -11.39 23.56
C PRO A 65 9.11 -10.60 22.36
N VAL A 66 9.98 -9.76 21.82
CA VAL A 66 9.71 -9.00 20.60
C VAL A 66 9.73 -9.95 19.39
N PRO A 67 8.76 -9.86 18.46
CA PRO A 67 8.75 -10.65 17.24
C PRO A 67 10.01 -10.44 16.39
N ARG A 68 10.49 -11.49 15.72
CA ARG A 68 11.70 -11.39 14.86
C ARG A 68 11.53 -10.36 13.76
N GLU A 69 10.32 -10.24 13.22
CA GLU A 69 9.99 -9.29 12.16
C GLU A 69 10.27 -7.84 12.57
N VAL A 70 10.09 -7.49 13.86
CA VAL A 70 10.42 -6.16 14.38
C VAL A 70 11.92 -5.94 14.34
N THR A 71 12.71 -6.93 14.77
CA THR A 71 14.18 -6.85 14.74
C THR A 71 14.71 -6.75 13.32
N ASP A 72 14.15 -7.54 12.39
CA ASP A 72 14.56 -7.54 10.98
C ASP A 72 14.24 -6.20 10.30
N LEU A 73 13.02 -5.68 10.50
CA LEU A 73 12.61 -4.38 9.97
C LEU A 73 13.44 -3.23 10.54
N THR A 74 13.80 -3.29 11.81
CA THR A 74 14.63 -2.27 12.47
C THR A 74 16.05 -2.30 11.94
N SER A 75 16.64 -3.49 11.84
CA SER A 75 18.02 -3.67 11.35
C SER A 75 18.14 -3.25 9.88
N GLU A 76 17.17 -3.63 9.05
CA GLU A 76 17.15 -3.21 7.64
C GLU A 76 16.91 -1.71 7.52
N GLY A 77 15.98 -1.15 8.30
CA GLY A 77 15.74 0.28 8.35
C GLY A 77 16.98 1.08 8.74
N GLN A 78 17.74 0.59 9.72
CA GLN A 78 19.01 1.19 10.14
C GLN A 78 20.04 1.19 9.01
N ARG A 79 20.29 0.04 8.38
CA ARG A 79 21.21 -0.03 7.22
C ARG A 79 20.80 0.95 6.12
N MET A 80 19.51 1.01 5.80
CA MET A 80 19.01 1.93 4.78
C MET A 80 19.30 3.39 5.13
N CYS A 81 19.09 3.78 6.39
CA CYS A 81 19.39 5.14 6.84
C CYS A 81 20.90 5.45 6.83
N ASP A 82 21.74 4.49 7.25
CA ASP A 82 23.20 4.62 7.22
C ASP A 82 23.72 4.77 5.76
N HIS A 83 23.03 4.17 4.79
CA HIS A 83 23.35 4.27 3.36
C HIS A 83 22.67 5.44 2.63
N GLY A 84 22.00 6.36 3.34
CA GLY A 84 21.32 7.50 2.74
C GLY A 84 20.00 7.17 2.01
N GLN A 85 19.48 5.94 2.17
CA GLN A 85 18.16 5.52 1.70
C GLN A 85 17.08 5.89 2.73
N THR A 86 17.10 7.15 3.18
CA THR A 86 16.36 7.66 4.35
C THR A 86 14.87 7.34 4.31
N ARG A 87 14.20 7.63 3.19
CA ARG A 87 12.75 7.37 3.03
C ARG A 87 12.41 5.89 3.17
N GLY A 88 13.22 5.02 2.57
CA GLY A 88 13.03 3.58 2.66
C GLY A 88 13.28 3.05 4.07
N GLY A 89 14.32 3.56 4.72
CA GLY A 89 14.63 3.25 6.12
C GLY A 89 13.50 3.66 7.07
N ILE A 90 13.01 4.90 6.98
CA ILE A 90 11.88 5.41 7.76
C ILE A 90 10.65 4.52 7.61
N MET A 91 10.31 4.10 6.40
CA MET A 91 9.15 3.23 6.16
C MET A 91 9.27 1.86 6.84
N ARG A 92 10.48 1.28 6.87
CA ARG A 92 10.74 0.01 7.55
C ARG A 92 10.69 0.16 9.07
N VAL A 93 11.33 1.19 9.63
CA VAL A 93 11.31 1.45 11.07
C VAL A 93 9.90 1.81 11.56
N ARG A 94 9.12 2.58 10.79
CA ARG A 94 7.70 2.84 11.10
C ARG A 94 6.86 1.57 11.11
N SER A 95 7.14 0.64 10.20
CA SER A 95 6.46 -0.67 10.19
C SER A 95 6.78 -1.48 11.45
N ALA A 96 8.03 -1.46 11.92
CA ALA A 96 8.44 -2.06 13.19
C ALA A 96 7.72 -1.41 14.38
N LEU A 97 7.62 -0.08 14.41
CA LEU A 97 6.86 0.65 15.44
C LEU A 97 5.39 0.27 15.45
N MET A 98 4.73 0.20 14.29
CA MET A 98 3.33 -0.22 14.20
C MET A 98 3.12 -1.64 14.72
N MET A 99 4.08 -2.55 14.51
CA MET A 99 4.00 -3.92 15.05
C MET A 99 4.13 -3.93 16.58
N LEU A 100 5.06 -3.15 17.13
CA LEU A 100 5.22 -3.00 18.58
C LEU A 100 3.99 -2.35 19.22
N GLU A 101 3.41 -1.33 18.60
CA GLU A 101 2.21 -0.65 19.09
C GLU A 101 0.97 -1.56 19.03
N LYS A 102 0.82 -2.35 17.94
CA LYS A 102 -0.29 -3.32 17.81
C LYS A 102 -0.16 -4.51 18.74
N GLY A 103 1.06 -5.02 18.97
CA GLY A 103 1.33 -6.00 20.02
C GLY A 103 1.16 -5.41 21.44
N GLY A 104 1.38 -4.11 21.57
CA GLY A 104 1.28 -3.26 22.76
C GLY A 104 -0.11 -3.06 23.37
N GLY A 105 -1.18 -3.24 22.58
CA GLY A 105 -2.53 -2.84 22.98
C GLY A 105 -3.21 -3.69 24.06
N THR A 106 -2.79 -4.94 24.23
CA THR A 106 -3.41 -5.89 25.18
C THR A 106 -2.44 -6.78 25.94
N ALA A 107 -1.15 -6.86 25.54
CA ALA A 107 -0.18 -7.75 26.16
C ALA A 107 0.86 -7.05 27.06
N TYR A 108 0.89 -5.72 27.08
CA TYR A 108 1.96 -4.93 27.72
C TYR A 108 1.45 -3.68 28.45
N ARG A 109 0.25 -3.75 29.01
CA ARG A 109 -0.28 -2.76 29.95
C ARG A 109 -0.29 -3.34 31.36
#